data_AF-A0A357TMZ0-F1
#
_entry.id   AF-A0A357TMZ0-F1
#
_cell.length_a   1.000
_cell.length_b   1.000
_cell.length_c   1.000
_cell.angle_alpha   90.00
_cell.angle_beta   90.00
_cell.angle_gamma   90.00
#
_symmetry.space_group_name_H-M   'P 1'
#
loop_
_entity.id
_entity.type
_entity.pdbx_description
1 polymer ?
#
loop_
_entity_poly.entity_id
_entity_poly.type
_entity_poly.pdbx_seq_one_letter_code
_entity_poly.pdbx_strand_id
1 'polypeptide(L)'
;MAYSSVNAMLNVSRQNNQPLWDVILQSDLLESGLTRPQSLAEMHHLWQVMVQTSDNYCGADRSASGFAGGDAAKVAEAEARGQLLTGGYLAQVMAEALKTAECNA
;
A
#
# COMPACT_ATOMS: atom_id res chain seq x y z
N MET A 1 -22.10 0.10 -1.31
CA MET A 1 -21.52 0.83 -2.47
C MET A 1 -22.45 1.91 -3.00
N ALA A 2 -22.14 3.18 -2.75
CA ALA A 2 -22.95 4.33 -3.19
C ALA A 2 -22.84 4.66 -4.70
N TYR A 3 -21.84 4.13 -5.41
CA TYR A 3 -21.60 4.42 -6.83
C TYR A 3 -21.53 3.15 -7.67
N SER A 4 -22.10 3.20 -8.88
CA SER A 4 -22.12 2.07 -9.82
C SER A 4 -20.97 2.08 -10.84
N SER A 5 -20.17 3.16 -10.90
CA SER A 5 -19.03 3.27 -11.80
C SER A 5 -18.05 4.37 -11.38
N VAL A 6 -16.82 4.30 -11.90
CA VAL A 6 -15.81 5.38 -11.76
C VAL A 6 -16.32 6.68 -12.38
N ASN A 7 -17.03 6.62 -13.50
CA ASN A 7 -17.60 7.80 -14.14
C ASN A 7 -18.63 8.51 -13.23
N ALA A 8 -19.44 7.75 -12.48
CA ALA A 8 -20.38 8.32 -11.51
C ALA A 8 -19.64 9.08 -10.40
N MET A 9 -18.56 8.52 -9.83
CA MET A 9 -17.75 9.18 -8.80
C MET A 9 -17.09 10.47 -9.34
N LEU A 10 -16.53 10.42 -10.56
CA LEU A 10 -15.90 11.57 -11.20
C LEU A 10 -16.91 12.69 -11.48
N ASN A 11 -18.14 12.36 -11.87
CA ASN A 11 -19.18 13.36 -12.09
C ASN A 11 -19.53 14.09 -10.80
N VAL A 12 -19.67 13.39 -9.67
CA VAL A 12 -19.92 14.01 -8.37
C VAL A 12 -18.76 14.92 -7.95
N SER A 13 -17.52 14.44 -8.10
CA SER A 13 -16.31 15.24 -7.82
C SER A 13 -16.29 16.56 -8.60
N ARG A 14 -16.62 16.52 -9.90
CA ARG A 14 -16.68 17.73 -10.75
C ARG A 14 -17.85 18.65 -10.39
N GLN A 15 -19.05 18.09 -10.20
CA GLN A 15 -20.26 18.86 -9.88
C GLN A 15 -20.12 19.60 -8.55
N ASN A 16 -19.50 18.97 -7.56
CA ASN A 16 -19.33 19.54 -6.23
C ASN A 16 -18.03 20.35 -6.08
N ASN A 17 -17.19 20.40 -7.11
CA ASN A 17 -15.83 20.94 -7.05
C ASN A 17 -15.02 20.39 -5.86
N GLN A 18 -15.12 19.08 -5.65
CA GLN A 18 -14.48 18.35 -4.55
C GLN A 18 -13.48 17.35 -5.11
N PRO A 19 -12.34 17.10 -4.44
CA PRO A 19 -11.41 16.09 -4.89
C PRO A 19 -12.03 14.69 -4.75
N LEU A 20 -11.69 13.79 -5.69
CA LEU A 20 -12.25 12.44 -5.74
C LEU A 20 -12.09 11.66 -4.43
N TRP A 21 -10.95 11.82 -3.74
CA TRP A 21 -10.71 11.13 -2.47
C TRP A 21 -11.70 11.53 -1.37
N ASP A 22 -12.17 12.79 -1.35
CA ASP A 22 -13.13 13.25 -0.34
C ASP A 22 -14.54 12.75 -0.66
N VAL A 23 -14.88 12.61 -1.95
CA VAL A 23 -16.12 11.96 -2.41
C VAL A 23 -16.15 10.48 -1.99
N ILE A 24 -15.03 9.76 -2.17
CA ILE A 24 -14.90 8.37 -1.73
C ILE A 24 -15.02 8.28 -0.20
N LEU A 25 -14.33 9.16 0.53
CA LEU A 25 -14.40 9.22 1.99
C LEU A 25 -15.84 9.46 2.47
N GLN A 26 -16.57 10.43 1.91
CA GLN A 26 -17.95 10.69 2.29
C GLN A 26 -18.86 9.45 2.07
N SER A 27 -18.67 8.72 0.97
CA SER A 27 -19.40 7.46 0.73
C SER A 27 -19.04 6.39 1.77
N ASP A 28 -17.76 6.27 2.13
CA ASP A 28 -17.29 5.31 3.13
C ASP A 28 -17.86 5.61 4.52
N LEU A 29 -17.93 6.89 4.91
CA LEU A 29 -18.54 7.32 6.18
C LEU A 29 -20.04 6.96 6.26
N LEU A 30 -20.77 7.05 5.14
CA LEU A 30 -22.17 6.66 5.07
C LEU A 30 -22.38 5.13 5.21
N GLU A 31 -21.46 4.33 4.68
CA GLU A 31 -21.55 2.86 4.71
C GLU A 31 -21.03 2.28 6.04
N SER A 32 -19.95 2.83 6.58
CA SER A 32 -19.32 2.39 7.84
C SER A 32 -19.99 2.96 9.10
N GLY A 33 -20.67 4.11 9.01
CA GLY A 33 -21.20 4.84 10.15
C GLY A 33 -20.14 5.55 10.99
N LEU A 34 -18.88 5.58 10.54
CA LEU A 34 -17.80 6.28 11.22
C LEU A 34 -17.92 7.80 11.06
N THR A 35 -17.35 8.53 12.01
CA THR A 35 -17.08 9.96 11.82
C THR A 35 -15.81 10.16 10.98
N ARG A 36 -15.70 11.31 10.32
CA ARG A 36 -14.53 11.65 9.49
C ARG A 36 -13.19 11.51 10.25
N PRO A 37 -13.05 12.00 11.50
CA PRO A 37 -11.81 11.82 12.26
C PRO A 37 -11.49 10.34 12.55
N GLN A 38 -12.49 9.50 12.80
CA GLN A 38 -12.29 8.06 13.02
C GLN A 38 -11.79 7.36 11.75
N SER A 39 -12.44 7.57 10.61
CA SER A 39 -11.99 6.99 9.34
C SER A 39 -10.56 7.44 8.97
N LEU A 40 -10.22 8.71 9.18
CA LEU A 40 -8.85 9.21 9.00
C LEU A 40 -7.85 8.58 9.98
N ALA A 41 -8.23 8.39 11.24
CA ALA A 41 -7.38 7.70 12.21
C ALA A 41 -7.11 6.25 11.80
N GLU A 42 -8.13 5.53 11.31
CA GLU A 42 -7.96 4.16 10.83
C GLU A 42 -7.09 4.10 9.58
N MET A 43 -7.27 5.01 8.62
CA MET A 43 -6.38 5.11 7.45
C MET A 43 -4.92 5.37 7.87
N HIS A 44 -4.70 6.26 8.84
CA HIS A 44 -3.36 6.51 9.38
C HIS A 44 -2.80 5.30 10.12
N HIS A 45 -3.63 4.57 10.85
CA HIS A 45 -3.21 3.35 11.54
C HIS A 45 -2.78 2.28 10.53
N LEU A 46 -3.58 2.03 9.49
CA LEU A 46 -3.24 1.10 8.41
C LEU A 46 -1.94 1.50 7.71
N TRP A 47 -1.74 2.79 7.44
CA TRP A 47 -0.48 3.29 6.90
C TRP A 47 0.72 3.00 7.83
N GLN A 48 0.57 3.23 9.14
CA GLN A 48 1.63 2.93 10.11
C GLN A 48 1.98 1.44 10.14
N VAL A 49 0.98 0.56 10.06
CA VAL A 49 1.20 -0.88 9.96
C VAL A 49 2.02 -1.22 8.72
N MET A 50 1.65 -0.66 7.54
CA MET A 50 2.42 -0.89 6.30
C MET A 50 3.87 -0.44 6.41
N VAL A 51 4.12 0.75 6.98
CA VAL A 51 5.48 1.26 7.21
C VAL A 51 6.25 0.34 8.15
N GLN A 52 5.65 -0.06 9.27
CA GLN A 52 6.28 -0.96 10.24
C GLN A 52 6.59 -2.34 9.65
N THR A 53 5.73 -2.88 8.79
CA THR A 53 6.00 -4.14 8.08
C THR A 53 7.27 -4.04 7.24
N SER A 54 7.47 -2.91 6.55
CA SER A 54 8.69 -2.69 5.76
C SER A 54 9.92 -2.45 6.61
N ASP A 55 9.82 -1.60 7.63
CA ASP A 55 10.93 -1.25 8.52
C ASP A 55 11.44 -2.45 9.32
N ASN A 56 10.53 -3.35 9.71
CA ASN A 56 10.85 -4.55 10.47
C ASN A 56 11.21 -5.75 9.59
N TYR A 57 11.31 -5.58 8.27
CA TYR A 57 11.66 -6.67 7.38
C TYR A 57 13.03 -7.28 7.74
N CYS A 58 13.06 -8.61 7.87
CA CYS A 58 14.26 -9.38 8.12
C CYS A 58 14.51 -10.35 6.95
N GLY A 59 15.60 -10.14 6.20
CA GLY A 59 15.94 -10.99 5.04
C GLY A 59 16.28 -12.45 5.39
N ALA A 60 16.46 -12.76 6.68
CA ALA A 60 16.66 -14.13 7.16
C ALA A 60 15.33 -14.87 7.43
N ASP A 61 14.23 -14.15 7.55
CA ASP A 61 12.92 -14.74 7.84
C ASP A 61 12.43 -15.54 6.64
N ARG A 62 11.68 -16.60 6.92
CA ARG A 62 11.08 -17.49 5.93
C ARG A 62 9.64 -17.76 6.31
N SER A 63 8.79 -17.90 5.29
CA SER A 63 7.41 -18.32 5.48
C SER A 63 7.33 -19.72 6.08
N ALA A 64 6.15 -20.10 6.57
CA ALA A 64 5.92 -21.43 7.17
C ALA A 64 6.26 -22.60 6.23
N SER A 65 6.14 -22.40 4.92
CA SER A 65 6.50 -23.40 3.90
C SER A 65 7.99 -23.41 3.54
N GLY A 66 8.73 -22.35 3.91
CA GLY A 66 10.14 -22.16 3.57
C GLY A 66 10.39 -21.66 2.13
N PHE A 67 9.35 -21.46 1.32
CA PHE A 67 9.50 -21.07 -0.09
C PHE A 67 9.55 -19.56 -0.34
N ALA A 68 9.11 -18.74 0.62
CA ALA A 68 9.14 -17.28 0.54
C ALA A 68 10.01 -16.70 1.65
N GLY A 69 10.65 -15.56 1.38
CA GLY A 69 11.49 -14.84 2.32
C GLY A 69 12.91 -14.62 1.82
N GLY A 70 13.40 -13.40 2.00
CA GLY A 70 14.76 -12.97 1.67
C GLY A 70 14.95 -12.43 0.24
N ASP A 71 13.93 -12.43 -0.60
CA ASP A 71 14.04 -11.91 -1.98
C ASP A 71 14.17 -10.40 -2.01
N ALA A 72 13.52 -9.67 -1.09
CA ALA A 72 13.75 -8.23 -1.00
C ALA A 72 15.22 -7.90 -0.67
N ALA A 73 15.85 -8.71 0.20
CA ALA A 73 17.28 -8.58 0.50
C ALA A 73 18.17 -8.90 -0.72
N LYS A 74 17.83 -9.94 -1.50
CA LYS A 74 18.55 -10.26 -2.75
C LYS A 74 18.46 -9.13 -3.76
N VAL A 75 17.29 -8.49 -3.91
CA VAL A 75 17.12 -7.35 -4.81
C VAL A 75 17.98 -6.17 -4.37
N ALA A 76 17.99 -5.83 -3.07
CA ALA A 76 18.83 -4.76 -2.54
C ALA A 76 20.34 -5.05 -2.75
N GLU A 77 20.77 -6.29 -2.55
CA GLU A 77 22.15 -6.72 -2.78
C GLU A 77 22.54 -6.65 -4.27
N ALA A 78 21.65 -7.09 -5.16
CA ALA A 78 21.85 -7.02 -6.61
C ALA A 78 21.89 -5.56 -7.10
N GLU A 79 21.08 -4.67 -6.52
CA GLU A 79 21.13 -3.23 -6.80
C GLU A 79 22.49 -2.65 -6.41
N ALA A 80 22.95 -2.92 -5.18
CA ALA A 80 24.25 -2.44 -4.69
C ALA A 80 25.43 -2.92 -5.54
N ARG A 81 25.28 -4.06 -6.22
CA ARG A 81 26.28 -4.62 -7.14
C ARG A 81 26.10 -4.18 -8.61
N GLY A 82 25.07 -3.41 -8.93
CA GLY A 82 24.76 -3.01 -10.30
C GLY A 82 24.38 -4.18 -11.22
N GLN A 83 23.78 -5.24 -10.66
CA GLN A 83 23.42 -6.46 -11.40
C GLN A 83 21.99 -6.45 -11.92
N LEU A 84 21.17 -5.51 -11.44
CA LEU A 84 19.79 -5.38 -11.87
C LEU A 84 19.71 -4.73 -13.26
N LEU A 85 18.71 -5.13 -14.05
CA LEU A 85 18.38 -4.49 -15.34
C LEU A 85 17.81 -3.07 -15.15
N THR A 86 17.31 -2.77 -13.95
CA THR A 86 16.78 -1.48 -13.52
C THR A 86 17.46 -1.08 -12.20
N GLY A 87 17.41 0.20 -11.83
CA GLY A 87 18.03 0.65 -10.57
C GLY A 87 17.32 1.88 -10.01
N GLY A 88 17.79 2.36 -8.85
CA GLY A 88 17.21 3.53 -8.20
C GLY A 88 15.75 3.28 -7.83
N TYR A 89 14.86 4.17 -8.27
CA TYR A 89 13.45 4.12 -7.89
C TYR A 89 12.76 2.79 -8.20
N LEU A 90 13.03 2.18 -9.36
CA LEU A 90 12.39 0.91 -9.72
C LEU A 90 12.86 -0.25 -8.84
N ALA A 91 14.14 -0.27 -8.47
CA ALA A 91 14.67 -1.27 -7.55
C ALA A 91 14.10 -1.09 -6.13
N GLN A 92 13.95 0.15 -5.67
CA GLN A 92 13.30 0.46 -4.40
C GLN A 92 11.83 -0.01 -4.37
N VAL A 93 11.05 0.27 -5.42
CA VAL A 93 9.66 -0.19 -5.53
C VAL A 93 9.57 -1.72 -5.53
N MET A 94 10.45 -2.41 -6.26
CA MET A 94 10.48 -3.87 -6.26
C MET A 94 10.82 -4.44 -4.88
N ALA A 95 11.85 -3.92 -4.23
CA ALA A 95 12.23 -4.34 -2.88
C ALA A 95 11.08 -4.14 -1.90
N GLU A 96 10.41 -2.98 -1.94
CA GLU A 96 9.30 -2.66 -1.04
C GLU A 96 8.08 -3.57 -1.22
N ALA A 97 7.74 -3.88 -2.48
CA ALA A 97 6.69 -4.83 -2.79
C ALA A 97 7.02 -6.24 -2.29
N LEU A 98 8.28 -6.67 -2.43
CA LEU A 98 8.73 -7.97 -1.93
C LEU A 98 8.69 -8.05 -0.41
N LYS A 99 9.15 -7.03 0.32
CA LYS A 99 9.05 -7.01 1.79
C LYS A 99 7.60 -7.23 2.26
N THR A 100 6.67 -6.50 1.64
CA THR A 100 5.24 -6.60 1.97
C THR A 100 4.70 -8.00 1.66
N ALA A 101 5.05 -8.58 0.52
CA ALA A 101 4.61 -9.92 0.14
C ALA A 101 5.19 -11.00 1.06
N GLU A 102 6.46 -10.89 1.43
CA GLU A 102 7.17 -11.87 2.25
C GLU A 102 6.75 -11.84 3.71
N CYS A 103 6.50 -10.66 4.29
CA CYS A 103 5.99 -10.55 5.65
C CYS A 103 4.54 -11.06 5.80
N ASN A 104 3.80 -11.19 4.69
CA ASN A 104 2.43 -11.70 4.66
C ASN A 104 2.34 -13.22 4.36
N ALA A 105 3.45 -13.88 4.03
CA ALA A 105 3.51 -15.27 3.55
C ALA A 105 3.89 -16.28 4.63
#